data_AF-A0AA39S191-F1
#
_entry.id   AF-A0AA39S191-F1
#
_cell.length_a   1.000
_cell.length_b   1.000
_cell.length_c   1.000
_cell.angle_alpha   90.00
_cell.angle_beta   90.00
_cell.angle_gamma   90.00
#
_symmetry.space_group_name_H-M   'P 1'
#
loop_
_entity.id
_entity.type
_entity.pdbx_description
1 polymer ?
#
loop_
_entity_poly.entity_id
_entity_poly.type
_entity_poly.pdbx_seq_one_letter_code
_entity_poly.pdbx_strand_id
1 'polypeptide(L)'
;MESEHSKNQHQSNPISEPDEKKIYKPRTAEKLKTVTVLSIDGGGTRGIIPAMALLHLEKYLQVHDKDDNLRISDYFDVISGSGMGSIIAGMLTVPDDHHKKRPRYSMQQILDSLINEIFYTFPNITSSLFYKFFGGGRPQVKFKQINL
;
A
#
# COMPACT_ATOMS: atom_id res chain seq x y z
N MET A 1 61.79 -19.74 33.50
CA MET A 1 61.87 -19.37 32.07
C MET A 1 60.77 -20.15 31.38
N GLU A 2 59.85 -19.41 30.75
CA GLU A 2 59.00 -19.71 29.57
C GLU A 2 58.79 -21.20 29.18
N SER A 3 57.60 -21.67 28.78
CA SER A 3 56.54 -21.00 28.03
C SER A 3 55.23 -21.81 28.10
N GLU A 4 54.12 -21.09 28.01
CA GLU A 4 52.77 -21.60 27.79
C GLU A 4 52.66 -22.41 26.49
N HIS A 5 51.88 -23.49 26.52
CA HIS A 5 51.32 -24.11 25.32
C HIS A 5 49.81 -24.26 25.49
N SER A 6 49.07 -23.48 24.71
CA SER A 6 47.62 -23.35 24.72
C SER A 6 46.88 -24.68 24.56
N LYS A 7 45.95 -24.95 25.47
CA LYS A 7 44.83 -25.88 25.25
C LYS A 7 43.59 -25.07 24.90
N ASN A 8 43.31 -24.89 23.62
CA ASN A 8 41.98 -24.51 23.15
C ASN A 8 41.08 -25.74 23.23
N GLN A 9 40.34 -25.88 24.34
CA GLN A 9 39.18 -26.75 24.39
C GLN A 9 37.96 -25.91 24.02
N HIS A 10 37.35 -26.22 22.87
CA HIS A 10 36.01 -25.78 22.53
C HIS A 10 35.05 -26.38 23.57
N GLN A 11 34.75 -25.60 24.61
CA GLN A 11 33.64 -25.90 25.51
C GLN A 11 32.37 -25.46 24.78
N SER A 12 31.68 -26.40 24.14
CA SER A 12 30.31 -26.15 23.69
C SER A 12 29.47 -25.80 24.93
N ASN A 13 28.94 -24.58 24.98
CA ASN A 13 27.95 -24.25 25.99
C ASN A 13 26.79 -25.26 25.91
N PRO A 14 26.25 -25.73 27.05
CA PRO A 14 25.07 -26.59 27.03
C PRO A 14 23.94 -25.86 26.30
N ILE A 15 23.29 -26.55 25.37
CA ILE A 15 22.03 -26.09 24.79
C ILE A 15 21.05 -25.99 25.97
N SER A 16 20.64 -24.78 26.34
CA SER A 16 19.61 -24.57 27.35
C SER A 16 18.34 -25.32 26.91
N GLU A 17 17.83 -26.22 27.74
CA GLU A 17 16.52 -26.83 27.53
C GLU A 17 15.48 -25.73 27.27
N PRO A 18 14.56 -25.91 26.31
CA PRO A 18 13.50 -24.95 26.11
C PRO A 18 12.62 -24.88 27.36
N ASP A 19 12.45 -23.68 27.92
CA ASP A 19 11.60 -23.43 29.09
C ASP A 19 10.15 -23.87 28.80
N GLU A 20 9.81 -25.09 29.19
CA GLU A 20 8.52 -25.76 28.94
C GLU A 20 7.31 -25.10 29.66
N LYS A 21 7.50 -23.95 30.33
CA LYS A 21 6.45 -23.27 31.11
C LYS A 21 6.33 -21.78 30.84
N LYS A 22 6.53 -21.33 29.59
CA LYS A 22 5.83 -20.13 29.12
C LYS A 22 4.43 -20.53 28.64
N ILE A 23 3.56 -20.85 29.60
CA ILE A 23 2.12 -20.99 29.34
C ILE A 23 1.68 -19.71 28.61
N TYR A 24 1.29 -19.84 27.34
CA TYR A 24 0.67 -18.75 26.61
C TYR A 24 -0.59 -18.37 27.38
N LYS A 25 -0.52 -17.29 28.16
CA LYS A 25 -1.71 -16.66 28.71
C LYS A 25 -2.37 -15.96 27.52
N PRO A 26 -3.53 -16.42 27.02
CA PRO A 26 -4.25 -15.65 26.04
C PRO A 26 -4.49 -14.28 26.67
N ARG A 27 -4.12 -13.23 25.93
CA ARG A 27 -4.40 -11.85 26.31
C ARG A 27 -5.88 -11.82 26.69
N THR A 28 -6.17 -11.47 27.95
CA THR A 28 -7.53 -11.35 28.48
C THR A 28 -8.39 -10.54 27.52
N ALA A 29 -9.68 -10.87 27.43
CA ALA A 29 -10.66 -10.47 26.41
C ALA A 29 -10.92 -8.96 26.25
N GLU A 30 -9.87 -8.16 26.10
CA GLU A 30 -9.93 -6.92 25.35
C GLU A 30 -10.07 -7.30 23.88
N LYS A 31 -11.10 -6.75 23.24
CA LYS A 31 -11.34 -6.91 21.80
C LYS A 31 -10.04 -6.57 21.06
N LEU A 32 -9.35 -7.59 20.54
CA LEU A 32 -8.11 -7.39 19.80
C LEU A 32 -8.41 -6.42 18.65
N LYS A 33 -7.66 -5.32 18.58
CA LYS A 33 -7.77 -4.36 17.46
C LYS A 33 -7.45 -5.13 16.18
N THR A 34 -8.41 -5.21 15.25
CA THR A 34 -8.15 -5.72 13.91
C THR A 34 -7.16 -4.79 13.22
N VAL A 35 -6.09 -5.36 12.66
CA VAL A 35 -5.14 -4.64 11.82
C VAL A 35 -5.61 -4.74 10.37
N THR A 36 -5.74 -3.61 9.68
CA THR A 36 -6.15 -3.56 8.27
C THR A 36 -4.94 -3.34 7.37
N VAL A 37 -4.83 -4.18 6.33
CA VAL A 37 -3.71 -4.15 5.39
C VAL A 37 -4.22 -4.02 3.96
N LEU A 38 -3.68 -3.05 3.21
CA LEU A 38 -3.85 -2.92 1.77
C LEU A 38 -2.57 -3.33 1.06
N SER A 39 -2.67 -4.30 0.15
CA SER A 39 -1.58 -4.71 -0.74
C SER A 39 -1.98 -4.43 -2.19
N ILE A 40 -1.10 -3.73 -2.93
CA ILE A 40 -1.34 -3.31 -4.30
C ILE A 40 -0.34 -3.98 -5.23
N ASP A 41 -0.83 -4.89 -6.05
CA ASP A 41 -0.01 -5.59 -7.03
C ASP A 41 0.49 -4.64 -8.13
N GLY A 42 1.69 -4.95 -8.62
CA GLY A 42 2.24 -4.31 -9.81
C GLY A 42 1.55 -4.80 -11.08
N GLY A 43 1.85 -4.15 -12.21
CA GLY A 43 1.29 -4.57 -13.49
C GLY A 43 1.79 -3.81 -14.72
N GLY A 44 2.84 -2.99 -14.55
CA GLY A 44 3.20 -1.96 -15.53
C GLY A 44 2.02 -1.02 -15.76
N THR A 45 1.73 -0.70 -17.02
CA THR A 45 0.60 0.18 -17.39
C THR A 45 -0.77 -0.31 -16.90
N ARG A 46 -0.91 -1.60 -16.57
CA ARG A 46 -2.13 -2.17 -15.97
C ARG A 46 -2.36 -1.75 -14.52
N GLY A 47 -1.41 -1.04 -13.88
CA GLY A 47 -1.60 -0.43 -12.57
C GLY A 47 -2.79 0.54 -12.49
N ILE A 48 -3.33 0.99 -13.63
CA ILE A 48 -4.59 1.73 -13.73
C ILE A 48 -5.78 0.91 -13.18
N ILE A 49 -5.78 -0.41 -13.33
CA ILE A 49 -6.89 -1.27 -12.88
C ILE A 49 -7.05 -1.22 -11.35
N PRO A 50 -6.02 -1.54 -10.53
CA PRO A 50 -6.14 -1.38 -9.08
C PRO A 50 -6.34 0.08 -8.65
N ALA A 51 -5.78 1.06 -9.38
CA ALA A 51 -6.03 2.48 -9.09
C ALA A 51 -7.52 2.86 -9.27
N MET A 52 -8.19 2.34 -10.30
CA MET A 52 -9.63 2.54 -10.49
C MET A 52 -10.47 1.87 -9.40
N ALA A 53 -10.09 0.65 -8.98
CA ALA A 53 -10.75 -0.03 -7.86
C ALA A 53 -10.63 0.79 -6.57
N LEU A 54 -9.43 1.31 -6.27
CA LEU A 54 -9.19 2.17 -5.11
C LEU A 54 -9.92 3.51 -5.20
N LEU A 55 -10.06 4.11 -6.38
CA LEU A 55 -10.88 5.31 -6.57
C LEU A 55 -12.35 5.05 -6.25
N HIS A 56 -12.89 3.90 -6.67
CA HIS A 56 -14.27 3.53 -6.33
C HIS A 56 -14.42 3.28 -4.84
N LEU A 57 -13.44 2.60 -4.23
CA LEU A 57 -13.41 2.37 -2.79
C LEU A 57 -13.37 3.70 -2.02
N GLU A 58 -12.50 4.64 -2.36
CA GLU A 58 -12.41 5.93 -1.69
C GLU A 58 -13.74 6.69 -1.73
N LYS A 59 -14.39 6.73 -2.91
CA LYS A 59 -15.72 7.36 -3.07
C LYS A 59 -16.79 6.66 -2.24
N TYR A 60 -16.79 5.33 -2.21
CA TYR A 60 -17.72 4.56 -1.41
C TYR A 60 -17.57 4.88 0.08
N LEU A 61 -16.34 4.91 0.59
CA LEU A 61 -16.06 5.20 2.01
C LEU A 61 -16.43 6.65 2.39
N GLN A 62 -16.17 7.62 1.51
CA GLN A 62 -16.60 9.01 1.70
C GLN A 62 -18.12 9.13 1.85
N VAL A 63 -18.89 8.43 1.00
CA VAL A 63 -20.36 8.41 1.09
C VAL A 63 -20.82 7.67 2.34
N HIS A 64 -20.23 6.50 2.63
CA HIS A 64 -20.59 5.67 3.77
C HIS A 64 -20.40 6.41 5.10
N ASP A 65 -19.26 7.09 5.28
CA ASP A 65 -18.91 7.80 6.51
C ASP A 65 -19.34 9.27 6.51
N LYS A 66 -19.89 9.76 5.40
CA LYS A 66 -20.32 11.16 5.22
C LYS A 66 -19.19 12.17 5.45
N ASP A 67 -18.00 11.83 4.94
CA ASP A 67 -16.82 12.69 4.99
C ASP A 67 -16.11 12.73 3.64
N ASP A 68 -16.28 13.82 2.89
CA ASP A 68 -15.63 14.05 1.60
C ASP A 68 -14.10 14.21 1.71
N ASN A 69 -13.59 14.47 2.92
CA ASN A 69 -12.16 14.52 3.17
C ASN A 69 -11.59 13.14 3.41
N LEU A 70 -12.38 12.09 3.63
CA LEU A 70 -11.87 10.75 3.88
C LEU A 70 -10.99 10.24 2.74
N ARG A 71 -9.91 9.55 3.10
CA ARG A 71 -8.93 8.98 2.16
C ARG A 71 -8.68 7.51 2.49
N ILE A 72 -8.20 6.76 1.51
CA ILE A 72 -7.84 5.34 1.69
C ILE A 72 -6.93 5.12 2.90
N SER A 73 -5.95 5.99 3.15
CA SER A 73 -5.03 5.86 4.28
C SER A 73 -5.64 6.07 5.66
N ASP A 74 -6.88 6.57 5.75
CA ASP A 74 -7.61 6.64 7.02
C ASP A 74 -8.16 5.25 7.45
N TYR A 75 -8.27 4.31 6.51
CA TYR A 75 -8.85 2.98 6.73
C TYR A 75 -7.84 1.85 6.93
N PHE A 76 -6.62 2.03 6.44
CA PHE A 76 -5.60 0.98 6.42
C PHE A 76 -4.44 1.32 7.35
N ASP A 77 -4.18 0.47 8.34
CA ASP A 77 -3.02 0.61 9.22
C ASP A 77 -1.70 0.42 8.44
N VAL A 78 -1.71 -0.42 7.39
CA VAL A 78 -0.55 -0.70 6.55
C VAL A 78 -0.95 -0.67 5.07
N ILE A 79 -0.16 0.05 4.27
CA ILE A 79 -0.28 0.08 2.81
C ILE A 79 1.04 -0.39 2.20
N SER A 80 0.97 -1.34 1.28
CA SER A 80 2.12 -1.91 0.59
C SER A 80 1.85 -2.06 -0.90
N GLY A 81 2.91 -2.14 -1.70
CA GLY A 81 2.78 -2.44 -3.11
C GLY A 81 4.11 -2.73 -3.79
N SER A 82 4.04 -3.28 -5.01
CA SER A 82 5.20 -3.63 -5.83
C SER A 82 5.10 -3.02 -7.22
N GLY A 83 6.22 -2.56 -7.79
CA GLY A 83 6.25 -1.88 -9.10
C GLY A 83 5.33 -0.65 -9.13
N MET A 84 4.39 -0.58 -10.08
CA MET A 84 3.41 0.51 -10.10
C MET A 84 2.56 0.57 -8.82
N GLY A 85 2.34 -0.58 -8.16
CA GLY A 85 1.66 -0.62 -6.86
C GLY A 85 2.43 0.10 -5.76
N SER A 86 3.78 0.11 -5.79
CA SER A 86 4.57 0.86 -4.81
C SER A 86 4.49 2.37 -5.03
N ILE A 87 4.34 2.82 -6.28
CA ILE A 87 4.09 4.22 -6.60
C ILE A 87 2.72 4.65 -6.05
N ILE A 88 1.68 3.85 -6.27
CA ILE A 88 0.33 4.10 -5.71
C ILE A 88 0.38 4.15 -4.18
N ALA A 89 0.99 3.14 -3.55
CA ALA A 89 1.15 3.07 -2.10
C ALA A 89 1.91 4.29 -1.55
N GLY A 90 2.97 4.71 -2.24
CA GLY A 90 3.70 5.93 -1.92
C GLY A 90 2.79 7.15 -1.97
N MET A 91 2.11 7.40 -3.09
CA MET A 91 1.24 8.58 -3.23
C MET A 91 0.07 8.60 -2.22
N LEU A 92 -0.46 7.43 -1.85
CA LEU A 92 -1.49 7.29 -0.80
C LEU A 92 -1.01 7.70 0.61
N THR A 93 0.31 7.71 0.83
CA THR A 93 0.92 7.92 2.15
C THR A 93 1.81 9.16 2.23
N VAL A 94 2.02 9.87 1.12
CA VAL A 94 2.75 11.16 1.11
C VAL A 94 1.99 12.15 2.01
N PRO A 95 2.62 12.71 3.05
CA PRO A 95 1.97 13.70 3.91
C PRO A 95 1.72 15.01 3.17
N ASP A 96 0.61 15.66 3.48
CA ASP A 96 0.34 17.04 3.05
C ASP A 96 1.33 18.02 3.70
N ASP A 97 1.73 19.05 2.95
CA ASP A 97 2.73 20.03 3.39
C ASP A 97 2.24 20.84 4.60
N HIS A 98 0.94 21.15 4.64
CA HIS A 98 0.32 21.93 5.71
C HIS A 98 -0.28 21.04 6.80
N HIS A 99 -0.69 19.82 6.47
CA HIS A 99 -1.32 18.87 7.37
C HIS A 99 -0.59 17.52 7.36
N LYS A 100 0.57 17.44 8.02
CA LYS A 100 1.47 16.27 8.00
C LYS A 100 0.84 14.92 8.39
N LYS A 101 -0.34 14.90 8.99
CA LYS A 101 -1.10 13.69 9.38
C LYS A 101 -2.11 13.24 8.32
N ARG A 102 -2.23 13.95 7.21
CA ARG A 102 -3.19 13.71 6.13
C ARG A 102 -2.43 13.42 4.85
N PRO A 103 -2.94 12.53 4.00
CA PRO A 103 -2.31 12.29 2.71
C PRO A 103 -2.52 13.50 1.80
N ARG A 104 -1.51 13.80 0.99
CA ARG A 104 -1.50 14.94 0.07
C ARG A 104 -2.46 14.78 -1.11
N TYR A 105 -2.64 13.55 -1.57
CA TYR A 105 -3.35 13.26 -2.82
C TYR A 105 -4.65 12.49 -2.55
N SER A 106 -5.71 12.83 -3.27
CA SER A 106 -6.88 11.97 -3.42
C SER A 106 -6.62 10.85 -4.43
N MET A 107 -7.41 9.78 -4.38
CA MET A 107 -7.30 8.71 -5.37
C MET A 107 -7.54 9.17 -6.80
N GLN A 108 -8.37 10.20 -6.99
CA GLN A 108 -8.58 10.80 -8.32
C GLN A 108 -7.29 11.44 -8.84
N GLN A 109 -6.61 12.24 -8.01
CA GLN A 109 -5.34 12.87 -8.38
C GLN A 109 -4.24 11.85 -8.65
N ILE A 110 -4.21 10.75 -7.87
CA ILE A 110 -3.30 9.63 -8.09
C ILE A 110 -3.57 9.01 -9.46
N LEU A 111 -4.81 8.63 -9.75
CA LEU A 111 -5.19 8.03 -11.03
C LEU A 111 -4.81 8.92 -12.22
N ASP A 112 -5.12 10.21 -12.14
CA ASP A 112 -4.81 11.17 -13.20
C ASP A 112 -3.29 11.29 -13.41
N SER A 113 -2.51 11.31 -12.34
CA SER A 113 -1.04 11.34 -12.40
C SER A 113 -0.45 10.08 -13.04
N LEU A 114 -0.97 8.90 -12.68
CA LEU A 114 -0.53 7.62 -13.27
C LEU A 114 -0.83 7.56 -14.76
N ILE A 115 -2.03 7.99 -15.15
CA ILE A 115 -2.43 8.04 -16.56
C ILE A 115 -1.46 8.93 -17.33
N ASN A 116 -1.22 10.15 -16.84
CA ASN A 116 -0.30 11.09 -17.48
C ASN A 116 1.11 10.49 -17.63
N GLU A 117 1.64 9.86 -16.58
CA GLU A 117 2.97 9.27 -16.67
C GLU A 117 3.07 8.07 -17.62
N ILE A 118 2.04 7.24 -17.66
CA ILE A 118 1.98 6.13 -18.61
C ILE A 118 1.96 6.65 -20.05
N PHE A 119 1.21 7.72 -20.32
CA PHE A 119 1.17 8.35 -21.66
C PHE A 119 2.51 8.97 -22.06
N TYR A 120 3.20 9.61 -21.12
CA TYR A 120 4.50 10.21 -21.37
C TYR A 120 5.58 9.13 -21.61
N THR A 121 5.60 8.09 -20.77
CA THR A 121 6.64 7.05 -20.79
C THR A 121 6.44 6.05 -21.92
N PHE A 122 5.20 5.68 -22.24
CA PHE A 122 4.88 4.63 -23.20
C PHE A 122 3.94 5.11 -24.32
N PRO A 123 4.36 6.08 -25.14
CA PRO A 123 3.49 6.73 -26.13
C PRO A 123 2.89 5.77 -27.16
N ASN A 124 3.55 4.64 -27.42
CA ASN A 124 3.14 3.66 -28.45
C ASN A 124 2.31 2.48 -27.91
N ILE A 125 2.26 2.27 -26.58
CA ILE A 125 1.55 1.14 -25.95
C ILE A 125 0.11 1.52 -25.59
N THR A 126 -0.13 2.83 -25.41
CA THR A 126 -1.41 3.35 -24.91
C THR A 126 -2.50 3.35 -25.97
N SER A 127 -2.21 3.53 -27.27
CA SER A 127 -3.25 3.64 -28.28
C SER A 127 -4.14 2.39 -28.40
N SER A 128 -3.61 1.16 -28.34
CA SER A 128 -4.47 -0.02 -28.56
C SER A 128 -5.34 -0.39 -27.35
N LEU A 129 -4.78 -0.35 -26.14
CA LEU A 129 -5.48 -0.78 -24.92
C LEU A 129 -6.34 0.36 -24.34
N PHE A 130 -5.87 1.61 -24.42
CA PHE A 130 -6.62 2.77 -23.94
C PHE A 130 -7.83 3.07 -24.84
N TYR A 131 -7.70 2.98 -26.17
CA TYR A 131 -8.86 3.12 -27.06
C TYR A 131 -9.93 2.05 -26.77
N LYS A 132 -9.52 0.83 -26.40
CA LYS A 132 -10.45 -0.25 -26.02
C LYS A 132 -11.22 0.01 -24.73
N PHE A 133 -10.63 0.68 -23.74
CA PHE A 133 -11.26 0.92 -22.44
C PHE A 133 -11.87 2.32 -22.27
N PHE A 134 -11.32 3.33 -22.94
CA PHE A 134 -11.67 4.74 -22.72
C PHE A 134 -12.13 5.49 -23.99
N GLY A 135 -12.10 4.85 -25.17
CA GLY A 135 -12.47 5.48 -26.43
C GLY A 135 -11.44 6.53 -26.89
N GLY A 136 -11.22 6.65 -28.19
CA GLY A 136 -10.19 7.51 -28.77
C GLY A 136 -10.38 8.99 -28.46
N GLY A 137 -9.63 9.50 -27.47
CA GLY A 137 -9.55 10.91 -27.12
C GLY A 137 -8.64 11.11 -25.90
N ARG A 138 -8.02 12.30 -25.76
CA ARG A 138 -7.33 12.64 -24.51
C ARG A 138 -8.33 12.51 -23.37
N PRO A 139 -8.01 11.79 -22.29
CA PRO A 139 -8.97 11.54 -21.22
C PRO A 139 -9.37 12.84 -20.55
N GLN A 140 -10.62 13.23 -20.76
CA GLN A 140 -11.36 14.04 -19.81
C GLN A 140 -12.11 13.03 -18.95
N VAL A 141 -11.59 12.69 -17.78
CA VAL A 141 -12.25 11.77 -16.84
C VAL A 141 -13.46 12.49 -16.25
N LYS A 142 -14.58 12.52 -16.99
CA LYS A 142 -15.89 12.94 -16.47
C LYS A 142 -16.59 11.70 -15.92
N PHE A 143 -16.48 11.49 -14.61
CA PHE A 143 -17.34 10.52 -13.94
C PHE A 143 -18.78 11.03 -13.99
N LYS A 144 -19.66 10.26 -14.64
CA LYS A 144 -21.09 10.35 -14.37
C LYS A 144 -21.23 10.06 -12.87
N GLN A 145 -21.86 10.96 -12.11
CA GLN A 145 -22.23 10.68 -10.73
C GLN A 145 -22.98 9.35 -10.73
N ILE A 146 -22.33 8.31 -10.20
CA ILE A 146 -23.01 7.09 -9.83
C ILE A 146 -23.70 7.50 -8.54
N ASN A 147 -25.02 7.62 -8.59
CA ASN A 147 -25.80 7.80 -7.38
C ASN A 147 -25.59 6.55 -6.53
N LEU A 148 -24.69 6.65 -5.54
CA LEU A 148 -24.58 5.74 -4.41
C LEU A 148 -25.60 6.18 -3.36
#